data_AF-A0A3N5ZEF8-F1
#
_entry.id   AF-A0A3N5ZEF8-F1
#
_cell.length_a   1.000
_cell.length_b   1.000
_cell.length_c   1.000
_cell.angle_alpha   90.00
_cell.angle_beta   90.00
_cell.angle_gamma   90.00
#
_symmetry.space_group_name_H-M   'P 1'
#
loop_
_entity.id
_entity.type
_entity.pdbx_description
1 polymer ?
#
loop_
_entity_poly.entity_id
_entity_poly.type
_entity_poly.pdbx_seq_one_letter_code
_entity_poly.pdbx_strand_id
1 'polypeptide(L)'
;MPGRIVQEPTSRGTAAGIFLAASHILAADPNATFVILPSDHFVYPESVFAEEIGKIARTAKVFGNRLVLLGVKPDRPEQDYGWIQTGREQEERLWEVTGFREKPASNQARSFLRGGHLWNTMVMAATGQTLWRLGRSFFPRMMEKFTVLRGSLEAIYHGTPKADRRPIQDDGTDTHRGCYSHLFLVERVYADMTPADFSTEFLQRASQQMLAYEMDDRVLWSDWGRPERVCESLRLIGKTSRFCQALAICQPAASGGRG
;
A
#
# COMPACT_ATOMS: atom_id res chain seq x y z
N MET A 1 17.07 -7.94 0.42
CA MET A 1 17.09 -7.84 1.89
C MET A 1 15.77 -8.39 2.44
N PRO A 2 15.68 -9.69 2.77
CA PRO A 2 14.49 -10.23 3.45
C PRO A 2 14.40 -9.68 4.88
N GLY A 3 13.20 -9.29 5.32
CA GLY A 3 12.93 -9.04 6.75
C GLY A 3 13.48 -7.73 7.35
N ARG A 4 13.74 -6.70 6.53
CA ARG A 4 14.18 -5.40 7.07
C ARG A 4 12.98 -4.60 7.60
N ILE A 5 13.05 -4.21 8.87
CA ILE A 5 12.11 -3.26 9.47
C ILE A 5 12.63 -1.85 9.22
N VAL A 6 11.77 -0.99 8.65
CA VAL A 6 12.03 0.44 8.49
C VAL A 6 11.06 1.17 9.39
N GLN A 7 11.60 1.84 10.41
CA GLN A 7 10.78 2.49 11.43
C GLN A 7 10.48 3.94 11.02
N GLU A 8 9.21 4.32 11.04
CA GLU A 8 8.81 5.71 10.97
C GLU A 8 9.06 6.39 12.33
N PRO A 9 9.74 7.54 12.39
CA PRO A 9 9.93 8.28 13.64
C PRO A 9 8.61 8.76 14.26
N THR A 10 7.64 9.08 13.39
CA THR A 10 6.28 9.49 13.75
C THR A 10 5.35 9.18 12.58
N SER A 11 4.08 8.90 12.85
CA SER A 11 3.12 8.62 11.78
C SER A 11 2.84 9.89 10.97
N ARG A 12 3.12 9.83 9.67
CA ARG A 12 2.82 10.90 8.70
C ARG A 12 1.87 10.42 7.59
N GLY A 13 1.06 9.40 7.90
CA GLY A 13 0.12 8.82 6.96
C GLY A 13 0.73 7.80 6.00
N THR A 14 -0.14 7.12 5.27
CA THR A 14 0.22 5.96 4.44
C THR A 14 1.16 6.30 3.29
N ALA A 15 1.08 7.51 2.74
CA ALA A 15 1.99 7.93 1.67
C ALA A 15 3.44 8.01 2.17
N ALA A 16 3.66 8.55 3.37
CA ALA A 16 5.00 8.67 3.95
C ALA A 16 5.64 7.29 4.18
N GLY A 17 4.91 6.36 4.78
CA GLY A 17 5.39 4.99 4.99
C GLY A 17 5.75 4.28 3.68
N ILE A 18 4.93 4.44 2.63
CA ILE A 18 5.21 3.89 1.29
C ILE A 18 6.51 4.47 0.72
N PHE A 19 6.66 5.80 0.71
CA PHE A 19 7.81 6.44 0.07
C PHE A 19 9.10 6.35 0.89
N LEU A 20 9.01 6.19 2.21
CA LEU A 20 10.15 5.84 3.05
C LEU A 20 10.69 4.46 2.66
N ALA A 21 9.82 3.43 2.62
CA ALA A 21 10.21 2.09 2.17
C ALA A 21 10.72 2.09 0.72
N ALA A 22 10.07 2.85 -0.18
CA ALA A 22 10.50 2.98 -1.56
C ALA A 22 11.88 3.62 -1.70
N SER A 23 12.20 4.63 -0.89
CA SER A 23 13.52 5.27 -0.88
C SER A 23 14.63 4.27 -0.56
N HIS A 24 14.39 3.39 0.41
CA HIS A 24 15.31 2.31 0.78
C HIS A 24 15.51 1.29 -0.33
N ILE A 25 14.42 0.80 -0.90
CA ILE A 25 14.46 -0.24 -1.92
C ILE A 25 15.10 0.30 -3.19
N LEU A 26 14.70 1.51 -3.64
CA LEU A 26 15.23 2.14 -4.85
C LEU A 26 16.70 2.54 -4.74
N ALA A 27 17.17 2.86 -3.53
CA ALA A 27 18.59 3.09 -3.31
C ALA A 27 19.42 1.81 -3.47
N ALA A 28 18.85 0.64 -3.17
CA ALA A 28 19.51 -0.64 -3.32
C ALA A 28 19.33 -1.24 -4.74
N ASP A 29 18.14 -1.11 -5.30
CA ASP A 29 17.76 -1.58 -6.64
C ASP A 29 16.87 -0.53 -7.34
N PRO A 30 17.44 0.30 -8.25
CA PRO A 30 16.70 1.35 -8.93
C PRO A 30 15.64 0.81 -9.92
N ASN A 31 15.67 -0.48 -10.25
CA ASN A 31 14.74 -1.13 -11.17
C ASN A 31 13.71 -2.02 -10.45
N ALA A 32 13.64 -1.94 -9.12
CA ALA A 32 12.74 -2.74 -8.31
C ALA A 32 11.27 -2.59 -8.76
N THR A 33 10.52 -3.68 -8.63
CA THR A 33 9.05 -3.65 -8.72
C THR A 33 8.49 -3.81 -7.32
N PHE A 34 7.55 -2.94 -6.97
CA PHE A 34 6.94 -2.89 -5.66
C PHE A 34 5.65 -3.68 -5.67
N VAL A 35 5.45 -4.43 -4.60
CA VAL A 35 4.13 -4.87 -4.14
C VAL A 35 3.95 -4.25 -2.76
N ILE A 36 2.85 -3.55 -2.58
CA ILE A 36 2.47 -2.88 -1.34
C ILE A 36 1.20 -3.54 -0.87
N LEU A 37 1.15 -3.97 0.39
CA LEU A 37 0.00 -4.63 1.00
C LEU A 37 -0.12 -4.25 2.48
N PRO A 38 -1.35 -4.10 3.01
CA PRO A 38 -1.57 -3.96 4.44
C PRO A 38 -1.18 -5.24 5.19
N SER A 39 -0.69 -5.08 6.41
CA SER A 39 -0.21 -6.20 7.25
C SER A 39 -1.31 -6.86 8.09
N ASP A 40 -2.49 -6.26 8.14
CA ASP A 40 -3.62 -6.59 9.02
C ASP A 40 -4.78 -7.27 8.28
N HIS A 41 -4.60 -7.60 7.00
CA HIS A 41 -5.59 -8.31 6.20
C HIS A 41 -5.55 -9.83 6.39
N PHE A 42 -6.70 -10.46 6.22
CA PHE A 42 -6.84 -11.91 6.11
C PHE A 42 -7.02 -12.34 4.67
N VAL A 43 -6.30 -13.39 4.29
CA VAL A 43 -6.35 -14.03 2.97
C VAL A 43 -6.30 -15.55 3.11
N TYR A 44 -7.09 -16.27 2.31
CA TYR A 44 -7.07 -17.73 2.29
C TYR A 44 -7.66 -18.29 0.99
N PRO A 45 -7.07 -19.33 0.35
CA PRO A 45 -5.78 -19.93 0.66
C PRO A 45 -4.62 -18.98 0.29
N GLU A 46 -3.60 -18.94 1.14
CA GLU A 46 -2.45 -18.05 0.99
C GLU A 46 -1.65 -18.33 -0.28
N SER A 47 -1.63 -19.59 -0.74
CA SER A 47 -0.97 -19.99 -1.99
C SER A 47 -1.61 -19.33 -3.22
N VAL A 48 -2.94 -19.32 -3.28
CA VAL A 48 -3.68 -18.68 -4.38
C VAL A 48 -3.49 -17.16 -4.32
N PHE A 49 -3.54 -16.56 -3.13
CA PHE A 49 -3.24 -15.14 -2.97
C PHE A 49 -1.82 -14.78 -3.42
N ALA A 50 -0.81 -15.61 -3.11
CA ALA A 50 0.55 -15.39 -3.56
C ALA A 50 0.69 -15.44 -5.10
N GLU A 51 -0.10 -16.29 -5.77
CA GLU A 51 -0.20 -16.29 -7.24
C GLU A 51 -0.76 -14.95 -7.76
N GLU A 52 -1.80 -14.40 -7.11
CA GLU A 52 -2.39 -13.09 -7.45
C GLU A 52 -1.37 -11.96 -7.27
N ILE A 53 -0.58 -11.99 -6.19
CA ILE A 53 0.54 -11.04 -5.99
C ILE A 53 1.55 -11.13 -7.14
N GLY A 54 1.90 -12.34 -7.57
CA GLY A 54 2.77 -12.57 -8.72
C GLY A 54 2.17 -12.02 -10.02
N LYS A 55 0.85 -12.14 -10.21
CA LYS A 55 0.14 -11.61 -11.38
C LYS A 55 0.21 -10.09 -11.42
N ILE A 56 -0.21 -9.39 -10.35
CA ILE A 56 -0.19 -7.92 -10.34
C ILE A 56 1.24 -7.35 -10.48
N ALA A 57 2.25 -8.03 -9.94
CA ALA A 57 3.65 -7.62 -10.09
C ALA A 57 4.13 -7.75 -11.54
N ARG A 58 3.75 -8.82 -12.25
CA ARG A 58 4.03 -8.97 -13.69
C ARG A 58 3.25 -7.94 -14.51
N THR A 59 1.97 -7.75 -14.23
CA THR A 59 1.13 -6.76 -14.91
C THR A 59 1.71 -5.35 -14.75
N ALA A 60 2.18 -4.98 -13.55
CA ALA A 60 2.82 -3.69 -13.31
C ALA A 60 4.09 -3.48 -14.16
N LYS A 61 4.85 -4.55 -14.46
CA LYS A 61 6.01 -4.47 -15.36
C LYS A 61 5.58 -4.29 -16.82
N VAL A 62 4.56 -5.01 -17.28
CA VAL A 62 4.02 -4.92 -18.65
C VAL A 62 3.44 -3.53 -18.90
N PHE A 63 2.57 -3.07 -18.01
CA PHE A 63 1.95 -1.74 -18.06
C PHE A 63 2.80 -0.72 -17.31
N GLY A 64 4.12 -0.69 -17.59
CA GLY A 64 5.17 -0.06 -16.78
C GLY A 64 4.96 1.40 -16.33
N ASN A 65 3.97 2.12 -16.88
CA ASN A 65 3.55 3.47 -16.53
C ASN A 65 2.31 3.56 -15.61
N ARG A 66 1.69 2.44 -15.21
CA ARG A 66 0.47 2.37 -14.41
C ARG A 66 0.71 1.69 -13.06
N LEU A 67 -0.09 2.06 -12.07
CA LEU A 67 -0.21 1.33 -10.80
C LEU A 67 -1.34 0.31 -10.92
N VAL A 68 -1.11 -0.93 -10.51
CA VAL A 68 -2.08 -2.02 -10.59
C VAL A 68 -2.63 -2.26 -9.19
N LEU A 69 -3.93 -2.01 -9.00
CA LEU A 69 -4.67 -2.34 -7.78
C LEU A 69 -5.15 -3.79 -7.86
N LEU A 70 -5.09 -4.55 -6.77
CA LEU A 70 -5.77 -5.82 -6.64
C LEU A 70 -7.14 -5.57 -6.00
N GLY A 71 -8.20 -5.68 -6.78
CA GLY A 71 -9.57 -5.48 -6.34
C GLY A 71 -10.28 -6.79 -6.03
N VAL A 72 -11.24 -6.76 -5.11
CA VAL A 72 -12.08 -7.92 -4.78
C VAL A 72 -13.49 -7.68 -5.33
N LYS A 73 -14.07 -8.73 -5.92
CA LYS A 73 -15.48 -8.70 -6.34
C LYS A 73 -16.40 -8.57 -5.12
N PRO A 74 -17.20 -7.51 -5.01
CA PRO A 74 -18.07 -7.29 -3.86
C PRO A 74 -19.23 -8.28 -3.80
N ASP A 75 -19.57 -8.71 -2.58
CA ASP A 75 -20.80 -9.49 -2.32
C ASP A 75 -21.93 -8.62 -1.72
N ARG A 76 -21.63 -7.39 -1.30
CA ARG A 76 -22.55 -6.48 -0.62
C ARG A 76 -22.15 -5.00 -0.81
N PRO A 77 -23.03 -4.04 -0.51
CA PRO A 77 -22.69 -2.61 -0.60
C PRO A 77 -21.96 -2.15 0.67
N GLU A 78 -20.66 -2.42 0.77
CA GLU A 78 -19.81 -1.99 1.89
C GLU A 78 -19.47 -0.49 1.85
N GLN A 79 -19.57 0.19 2.99
CA GLN A 79 -19.32 1.64 3.14
C GLN A 79 -17.96 1.94 3.79
N ASP A 80 -17.34 0.96 4.43
CA ASP A 80 -16.02 1.15 5.05
C ASP A 80 -14.86 0.99 4.06
N TYR A 81 -15.12 0.43 2.88
CA TYR A 81 -14.10 0.16 1.87
C TYR A 81 -14.00 1.29 0.84
N GLY A 82 -12.82 1.40 0.23
CA GLY A 82 -12.68 2.07 -1.05
C GLY A 82 -13.31 1.24 -2.16
N TRP A 83 -13.84 1.91 -3.18
CA TRP A 83 -14.42 1.29 -4.37
C TRP A 83 -13.66 1.72 -5.61
N ILE A 84 -13.33 0.74 -6.44
CA ILE A 84 -12.65 0.91 -7.72
C ILE A 84 -13.70 0.81 -8.82
N GLN A 85 -13.98 1.92 -9.48
CA GLN A 85 -14.90 1.96 -10.60
C GLN A 85 -14.18 1.43 -11.85
N THR A 86 -14.62 0.26 -12.30
CA THR A 86 -14.09 -0.45 -13.46
C THR A 86 -14.66 0.12 -14.76
N GLY A 87 -13.82 0.16 -15.80
CA GLY A 87 -14.16 0.57 -17.15
C GLY A 87 -14.05 -0.58 -18.14
N ARG A 88 -13.37 -0.34 -19.26
CA ARG A 88 -13.13 -1.38 -20.28
C ARG A 88 -12.19 -2.44 -19.74
N GLU A 89 -12.56 -3.71 -19.92
CA GLU A 89 -11.65 -4.83 -19.74
C GLU A 89 -10.50 -4.74 -20.76
N GLN A 90 -9.27 -4.77 -20.29
CA GLN A 90 -8.06 -4.76 -21.13
C GLN A 90 -7.65 -6.19 -21.49
N GLU A 91 -7.68 -7.07 -20.49
CA GLU A 91 -7.36 -8.49 -20.55
C GLU A 91 -8.20 -9.21 -19.50
N GLU A 92 -8.23 -10.54 -19.51
CA GLU A 92 -8.98 -11.33 -18.53
C GLU A 92 -8.74 -10.81 -17.10
N ARG A 93 -9.81 -10.28 -16.49
CA ARG A 93 -9.82 -9.78 -15.09
C ARG A 93 -8.97 -8.53 -14.86
N LEU A 94 -8.49 -7.89 -15.91
CA LEU A 94 -7.75 -6.64 -15.86
C LEU A 94 -8.58 -5.51 -16.45
N TRP A 95 -8.91 -4.54 -15.61
CA TRP A 95 -9.84 -3.46 -15.94
C TRP A 95 -9.14 -2.10 -15.97
N GLU A 96 -9.57 -1.23 -16.87
CA GLU A 96 -9.30 0.21 -16.71
C GLU A 96 -10.00 0.73 -15.45
N VAL A 97 -9.36 1.69 -14.78
CA VAL A 97 -9.98 2.40 -13.65
C VAL A 97 -10.54 3.74 -14.13
N THR A 98 -11.86 3.87 -14.08
CA THR A 98 -12.56 5.10 -14.49
C THR A 98 -12.76 6.06 -13.32
N GLY A 99 -12.73 5.53 -12.09
CA GLY A 99 -12.93 6.30 -10.88
C GLY A 99 -12.53 5.51 -9.64
N PHE A 100 -12.34 6.23 -8.54
CA PHE A 100 -12.09 5.64 -7.23
C PHE A 100 -12.82 6.46 -6.17
N ARG A 101 -13.46 5.78 -5.22
CA ARG A 101 -14.20 6.42 -4.13
C ARG A 101 -13.88 5.75 -2.80
N GLU A 102 -13.23 6.48 -1.90
CA GLU A 102 -13.02 6.03 -0.52
C GLU A 102 -14.33 6.17 0.27
N LYS A 103 -14.75 5.11 0.93
CA LYS A 103 -15.86 5.09 1.90
C LYS A 103 -17.13 5.80 1.41
N PRO A 104 -17.75 5.32 0.31
CA PRO A 104 -18.93 5.94 -0.26
C PRO A 104 -20.14 5.88 0.67
N ALA A 105 -21.08 6.80 0.48
CA ALA A 105 -22.40 6.72 1.08
C ALA A 105 -23.16 5.46 0.62
N SER A 106 -24.08 4.98 1.45
CA SER A 106 -24.87 3.75 1.23
C SER A 106 -25.54 3.64 -0.16
N ASN A 107 -26.06 4.75 -0.69
CA ASN A 107 -26.66 4.78 -2.04
C ASN A 107 -25.63 4.60 -3.16
N GLN A 108 -24.44 5.21 -3.02
CA GLN A 108 -23.33 5.05 -3.95
C GLN A 108 -22.77 3.62 -3.89
N ALA A 109 -22.55 3.05 -2.70
CA ALA A 109 -22.10 1.66 -2.55
C ALA A 109 -23.06 0.66 -3.23
N ARG A 110 -24.38 0.86 -3.08
CA ARG A 110 -25.40 0.07 -3.80
C ARG A 110 -25.31 0.23 -5.32
N SER A 111 -25.05 1.45 -5.80
CA SER A 111 -24.87 1.70 -7.23
C SER A 111 -23.61 1.01 -7.76
N PHE A 112 -22.51 1.05 -7.01
CA PHE A 112 -21.26 0.44 -7.41
C PHE A 112 -21.34 -1.08 -7.44
N LEU A 113 -22.02 -1.69 -6.46
CA LEU A 113 -22.32 -3.12 -6.46
C LEU A 113 -23.07 -3.54 -7.74
N ARG A 114 -24.15 -2.82 -8.09
CA ARG A 114 -24.92 -3.09 -9.31
C ARG A 114 -24.12 -2.86 -10.60
N GLY A 115 -23.14 -1.97 -10.56
CA GLY A 115 -22.27 -1.63 -11.68
C GLY A 115 -21.12 -2.60 -11.92
N GLY A 116 -20.97 -3.65 -11.10
CA GLY A 116 -19.86 -4.60 -11.23
C GLY A 116 -18.49 -3.99 -10.90
N HIS A 117 -18.46 -2.99 -10.02
CA HIS A 117 -17.22 -2.38 -9.54
C HIS A 117 -16.58 -3.21 -8.43
N LEU A 118 -15.31 -2.96 -8.14
CA LEU A 118 -14.52 -3.75 -7.20
C LEU A 118 -14.34 -3.03 -5.86
N TRP A 119 -14.17 -3.79 -4.78
CA TRP A 119 -13.60 -3.27 -3.54
C TRP A 119 -12.09 -3.07 -3.67
N ASN A 120 -11.60 -1.98 -3.11
CA ASN A 120 -10.18 -1.73 -2.96
C ASN A 120 -9.62 -2.48 -1.74
N THR A 121 -8.58 -3.29 -1.96
CA THR A 121 -7.89 -4.02 -0.89
C THR A 121 -6.63 -3.31 -0.39
N MET A 122 -6.28 -2.14 -0.94
CA MET A 122 -4.98 -1.48 -0.73
C MET A 122 -3.75 -2.33 -1.11
N VAL A 123 -3.95 -3.52 -1.68
CA VAL A 123 -2.89 -4.33 -2.27
C VAL A 123 -2.65 -3.82 -3.69
N MET A 124 -1.41 -3.47 -3.99
CA MET A 124 -1.07 -2.85 -5.26
C MET A 124 0.35 -3.14 -5.71
N ALA A 125 0.58 -3.06 -7.01
CA ALA A 125 1.89 -3.20 -7.60
C ALA A 125 2.23 -2.06 -8.57
N ALA A 126 3.49 -1.66 -8.61
CA ALA A 126 4.00 -0.66 -9.53
C ALA A 126 5.49 -0.89 -9.77
N THR A 127 5.99 -0.52 -10.95
CA THR A 127 7.44 -0.34 -11.10
C THR A 127 7.90 0.79 -10.18
N GLY A 128 9.12 0.69 -9.66
CA GLY A 128 9.68 1.72 -8.79
C GLY A 128 9.75 3.10 -9.47
N GLN A 129 10.02 3.11 -10.77
CA GLN A 129 9.98 4.32 -11.61
C GLN A 129 8.59 4.96 -11.64
N THR A 130 7.54 4.15 -11.83
CA THR A 130 6.15 4.66 -11.84
C THR A 130 5.70 5.12 -10.46
N LEU A 131 5.96 4.34 -9.41
CA LEU A 131 5.63 4.73 -8.05
C LEU A 131 6.27 6.07 -7.69
N TRP A 132 7.57 6.23 -7.99
CA TRP A 132 8.30 7.47 -7.73
C TRP A 132 7.78 8.66 -8.53
N ARG A 133 7.50 8.46 -9.83
CA ARG A 133 6.92 9.49 -10.71
C ARG A 133 5.56 9.97 -10.19
N LEU A 134 4.67 9.04 -9.85
CA LEU A 134 3.36 9.37 -9.30
C LEU A 134 3.48 10.09 -7.96
N GLY A 135 4.38 9.64 -7.08
CA GLY A 135 4.72 10.35 -5.86
C GLY A 135 5.08 11.80 -6.13
N ARG A 136 5.98 12.07 -7.09
CA ARG A 136 6.42 13.44 -7.41
C ARG A 136 5.27 14.31 -7.93
N SER A 137 4.32 13.72 -8.66
CA SER A 137 3.17 14.43 -9.19
C SER A 137 2.12 14.78 -8.12
N PHE A 138 1.86 13.87 -7.17
CA PHE A 138 0.77 14.03 -6.21
C PHE A 138 1.23 14.54 -4.83
N PHE A 139 2.49 14.28 -4.45
CA PHE A 139 3.07 14.66 -3.16
C PHE A 139 4.42 15.40 -3.34
N PRO A 140 4.51 16.47 -4.15
CA PRO A 140 5.78 17.06 -4.56
C PRO A 140 6.69 17.45 -3.39
N ARG A 141 6.15 18.14 -2.37
CA ARG A 141 6.91 18.56 -1.18
C ARG A 141 7.45 17.40 -0.35
N MET A 142 6.66 16.32 -0.22
CA MET A 142 7.10 15.10 0.47
C MET A 142 8.21 14.41 -0.34
N MET A 143 8.05 14.33 -1.65
CA MET A 143 9.00 13.67 -2.53
C MET A 143 10.31 14.42 -2.71
N GLU A 144 10.33 15.75 -2.57
CA GLU A 144 11.59 16.52 -2.48
C GLU A 144 12.45 15.98 -1.32
N LYS A 145 11.86 15.79 -0.14
CA LYS A 145 12.56 15.25 1.04
C LYS A 145 13.01 13.81 0.82
N PHE A 146 12.15 12.96 0.25
CA PHE A 146 12.53 11.57 -0.06
C PHE A 146 13.56 11.44 -1.17
N THR A 147 13.64 12.40 -2.11
CA THR A 147 14.71 12.45 -3.12
C THR A 147 16.07 12.68 -2.48
N VAL A 148 16.16 13.61 -1.52
CA VAL A 148 17.39 13.84 -0.75
C VAL A 148 17.76 12.62 0.09
N LEU A 149 16.78 11.99 0.75
CA LEU A 149 17.01 10.76 1.52
C LEU A 149 17.56 9.65 0.63
N ARG A 150 16.91 9.40 -0.51
CA ARG A 150 17.30 8.35 -1.44
C ARG A 150 18.75 8.53 -1.92
N GLY A 151 19.14 9.73 -2.34
CA GLY A 151 20.53 9.99 -2.77
C GLY A 151 21.55 9.76 -1.64
N SER A 152 21.18 10.10 -0.40
CA SER A 152 22.01 9.82 0.78
C SER A 152 22.12 8.31 1.04
N LEU A 153 21.02 7.56 0.90
CA LEU A 153 21.00 6.10 1.05
C LEU A 153 21.82 5.41 -0.05
N GLU A 154 21.76 5.89 -1.30
CA GLU A 154 22.56 5.39 -2.42
C GLU A 154 24.06 5.52 -2.13
N ALA A 155 24.50 6.68 -1.62
CA ALA A 155 25.88 6.89 -1.20
C ALA A 155 26.31 5.97 -0.04
N ILE A 156 25.40 5.65 0.89
CA ILE A 156 25.66 4.72 1.99
C ILE A 156 25.75 3.28 1.48
N TYR A 157 24.87 2.86 0.58
CA TYR A 157 24.81 1.47 0.11
C TYR A 157 25.90 1.10 -0.87
N HIS A 158 26.28 2.04 -1.74
CA HIS A 158 27.26 1.78 -2.81
C HIS A 158 28.63 2.42 -2.54
N GLY A 159 28.76 3.20 -1.46
CA GLY A 159 29.96 3.96 -1.10
C GLY A 159 30.09 5.26 -1.91
N THR A 160 30.79 6.26 -1.34
CA THR A 160 31.15 7.47 -2.10
C THR A 160 32.24 7.15 -3.13
N PRO A 161 32.18 7.71 -4.36
CA PRO A 161 33.25 7.57 -5.33
C PRO A 161 34.61 7.98 -4.73
N LYS A 162 35.66 7.18 -4.97
CA LYS A 162 37.03 7.30 -4.42
C LYS A 162 37.74 8.66 -4.63
N ALA A 163 37.18 9.60 -5.40
CA ALA A 163 37.88 10.77 -5.93
C ALA A 163 38.15 11.90 -4.91
N ASP A 164 37.59 11.86 -3.70
CA ASP A 164 37.64 13.02 -2.77
C ASP A 164 38.40 12.77 -1.45
N ARG A 165 39.30 11.77 -1.41
CA ARG A 165 40.14 11.53 -0.22
C ARG A 165 41.43 12.36 -0.30
N ARG A 166 41.44 13.57 0.27
CA ARG A 166 42.71 14.26 0.63
C ARG A 166 43.28 13.66 1.94
N PRO A 167 44.62 13.65 2.13
CA PRO A 167 45.23 13.16 3.38
C PRO A 167 44.98 14.14 4.52
N ILE A 168 44.64 13.63 5.71
CA ILE A 168 44.30 14.41 6.91
C ILE A 168 45.54 14.57 7.80
N GLN A 169 45.80 15.79 8.25
CA GLN A 169 46.62 16.10 9.42
C GLN A 169 45.68 16.19 10.64
N ASP A 170 46.00 15.45 11.69
CA ASP A 170 45.21 15.27 12.90
C ASP A 170 45.54 16.38 13.92
N ASP A 171 44.58 17.29 14.17
CA ASP A 171 44.73 18.41 15.14
C ASP A 171 43.72 18.36 16.31
N GLY A 172 43.11 17.20 16.57
CA GLY A 172 42.43 16.95 17.84
C GLY A 172 41.12 17.72 18.08
N THR A 173 40.49 18.29 17.04
CA THR A 173 39.15 18.91 17.13
C THR A 173 38.06 18.15 16.36
N ASP A 174 38.32 16.88 16.02
CA ASP A 174 37.55 16.16 15.01
C ASP A 174 36.11 15.85 15.44
N THR A 175 35.19 16.70 14.98
CA THR A 175 33.78 16.35 14.72
C THR A 175 33.75 15.36 13.55
N HIS A 176 34.21 14.14 13.83
CA HIS A 176 34.48 13.09 12.85
C HIS A 176 33.30 12.85 11.91
N ARG A 177 33.44 13.39 10.69
CA ARG A 177 32.71 13.16 9.44
C ARG A 177 31.20 13.42 9.49
N GLY A 178 30.74 14.24 8.54
CA GLY A 178 29.33 14.45 8.18
C GLY A 178 28.56 13.21 7.67
N CYS A 179 28.88 12.01 8.16
CA CYS A 179 28.05 10.82 8.04
C CYS A 179 26.98 10.86 9.12
N TYR A 180 25.86 11.52 8.84
CA TYR A 180 24.69 11.38 9.68
C TYR A 180 24.27 9.90 9.75
N SER A 181 23.88 9.45 10.93
CA SER A 181 23.33 8.10 11.07
C SER A 181 22.08 7.97 10.21
N HIS A 182 21.83 6.76 9.73
CA HIS A 182 20.63 6.47 8.93
C HIS A 182 19.34 6.96 9.61
N LEU A 183 19.23 6.76 10.93
CA LEU A 183 18.08 7.21 11.73
C LEU A 183 17.94 8.73 11.74
N PHE A 184 19.04 9.47 11.92
CA PHE A 184 19.01 10.93 11.94
C PHE A 184 18.52 11.51 10.60
N LEU A 185 18.90 10.91 9.47
CA LEU A 185 18.41 11.34 8.15
C LEU A 185 16.89 11.15 8.03
N VAL A 186 16.37 10.03 8.51
CA VAL A 186 14.92 9.76 8.50
C VAL A 186 14.18 10.73 9.43
N GLU A 187 14.69 10.97 10.65
CA GLU A 187 14.13 11.96 11.58
C GLU A 187 14.09 13.37 10.97
N ARG A 188 15.18 13.80 10.33
CA ARG A 188 15.26 15.09 9.61
C ARG A 188 14.21 15.22 8.52
N VAL A 189 13.98 14.15 7.76
CA VAL A 189 12.97 14.12 6.69
C VAL A 189 11.56 14.19 7.27
N TYR A 190 11.32 13.57 8.43
CA TYR A 190 9.99 13.50 9.07
C TYR A 190 9.63 14.71 9.96
N ALA A 191 10.61 15.49 10.39
CA ALA A 191 10.45 16.55 11.40
C ALA A 191 9.33 17.54 11.06
N ASP A 192 9.26 18.00 9.82
CA ASP A 192 8.30 19.00 9.30
C ASP A 192 7.42 18.43 8.18
N MET A 193 7.36 17.11 8.02
CA MET A 193 6.57 16.47 6.97
C MET A 193 5.07 16.62 7.25
N THR A 194 4.33 17.16 6.28
CA THR A 194 2.87 17.17 6.32
C THR A 194 2.34 15.74 6.17
N PRO A 195 1.43 15.27 7.04
CA PRO A 195 0.80 13.98 6.87
C PRO A 195 0.05 13.88 5.54
N ALA A 196 0.09 12.72 4.89
CA ALA A 196 -0.68 12.48 3.67
C ALA A 196 -1.25 11.07 3.59
N ASP A 197 -2.52 10.97 3.20
CA ASP A 197 -3.23 9.71 3.00
C ASP A 197 -3.21 9.29 1.52
N PHE A 198 -2.63 8.12 1.25
CA PHE A 198 -2.43 7.63 -0.11
C PHE A 198 -3.75 7.36 -0.85
N SER A 199 -4.80 6.90 -0.15
CA SER A 199 -6.07 6.59 -0.81
C SER A 199 -6.80 7.87 -1.24
N THR A 200 -7.02 8.77 -0.29
CA THR A 200 -7.83 9.96 -0.51
C THR A 200 -7.13 11.03 -1.33
N GLU A 201 -5.82 11.17 -1.20
CA GLU A 201 -5.04 12.21 -1.90
C GLU A 201 -4.41 11.75 -3.21
N PHE A 202 -4.23 10.43 -3.42
CA PHE A 202 -3.74 9.89 -4.68
C PHE A 202 -4.75 8.99 -5.39
N LEU A 203 -5.19 7.86 -4.81
CA LEU A 203 -6.05 6.89 -5.52
C LEU A 203 -7.33 7.54 -6.06
N GLN A 204 -8.01 8.38 -5.26
CA GLN A 204 -9.20 9.12 -5.68
C GLN A 204 -8.99 10.10 -6.84
N ARG A 205 -7.75 10.56 -7.07
CA ARG A 205 -7.41 11.61 -8.04
C ARG A 205 -6.66 11.09 -9.26
N ALA A 206 -6.24 9.82 -9.23
CA ALA A 206 -5.32 9.24 -10.20
C ALA A 206 -5.90 8.07 -10.99
N SER A 207 -7.22 7.96 -11.13
CA SER A 207 -7.91 6.85 -11.81
C SER A 207 -7.28 6.47 -13.15
N GLN A 208 -6.97 7.46 -13.99
CA GLN A 208 -6.35 7.26 -15.31
C GLN A 208 -4.89 6.76 -15.27
N GLN A 209 -4.26 6.75 -14.10
CA GLN A 209 -2.92 6.21 -13.88
C GLN A 209 -2.96 4.78 -13.31
N MET A 210 -4.15 4.20 -13.16
CA MET A 210 -4.35 2.92 -12.48
C MET A 210 -5.03 1.88 -13.38
N LEU A 211 -4.71 0.62 -13.15
CA LEU A 211 -5.46 -0.54 -13.61
C LEU A 211 -5.95 -1.30 -12.38
N ALA A 212 -7.03 -2.08 -12.54
CA ALA A 212 -7.55 -2.93 -11.50
C ALA A 212 -7.51 -4.39 -11.96
N TYR A 213 -6.77 -5.22 -11.23
CA TYR A 213 -6.78 -6.66 -11.39
C TYR A 213 -7.81 -7.24 -10.42
N GLU A 214 -8.80 -7.98 -10.91
CA GLU A 214 -9.79 -8.65 -10.08
C GLU A 214 -9.21 -9.94 -9.50
N MET A 215 -9.16 -10.02 -8.17
CA MET A 215 -8.63 -11.14 -7.40
C MET A 215 -9.43 -12.42 -7.60
N ASP A 216 -8.75 -13.57 -7.78
CA ASP A 216 -9.33 -14.93 -7.82
C ASP A 216 -10.43 -15.15 -6.78
N ASP A 217 -11.59 -15.62 -7.22
CA ASP A 217 -12.77 -15.84 -6.36
C ASP A 217 -12.55 -17.00 -5.37
N ARG A 218 -11.52 -17.83 -5.61
CA ARG A 218 -11.05 -18.82 -4.63
C ARG A 218 -10.31 -18.18 -3.46
N VAL A 219 -9.90 -16.91 -3.55
CA VAL A 219 -9.28 -16.18 -2.45
C VAL A 219 -10.37 -15.51 -1.60
N LEU A 220 -10.53 -16.02 -0.39
CA LEU A 220 -11.24 -15.33 0.68
C LEU A 220 -10.37 -14.16 1.14
N TRP A 221 -10.89 -12.95 1.05
CA TRP A 221 -10.23 -11.74 1.55
C TRP A 221 -11.10 -11.03 2.58
N SER A 222 -10.47 -10.49 3.63
CA SER A 222 -11.10 -9.59 4.58
C SER A 222 -10.07 -8.59 5.12
N ASP A 223 -10.46 -7.35 5.33
CA ASP A 223 -9.62 -6.34 5.98
C ASP A 223 -9.50 -6.55 7.50
N TRP A 224 -10.29 -7.46 8.09
CA TRP A 224 -10.43 -7.65 9.53
C TRP A 224 -10.70 -6.35 10.32
N GLY A 225 -11.26 -5.33 9.66
CA GLY A 225 -11.45 -4.00 10.24
C GLY A 225 -12.52 -3.95 11.34
N ARG A 226 -13.27 -5.04 11.55
CA ARG A 226 -14.26 -5.18 12.63
C ARG A 226 -14.25 -6.60 13.22
N PRO A 227 -14.55 -6.76 14.52
CA PRO A 227 -14.66 -8.06 15.18
C PRO A 227 -15.51 -9.10 14.44
N GLU A 228 -16.63 -8.67 13.85
CA GLU A 228 -17.56 -9.55 13.13
C GLU A 228 -16.91 -10.17 11.89
N ARG A 229 -16.08 -9.38 11.17
CA ARG A 229 -15.37 -9.84 9.96
C ARG A 229 -14.29 -10.87 10.29
N VAL A 230 -13.63 -10.73 11.44
CA VAL A 230 -12.68 -11.74 11.95
C VAL A 230 -13.42 -13.07 12.13
N CYS A 231 -14.58 -13.03 12.80
CA CYS A 231 -15.36 -14.23 13.08
C CYS A 231 -15.96 -14.88 11.84
N GLU A 232 -16.46 -14.06 10.90
CA GLU A 232 -16.92 -14.54 9.60
C GLU A 232 -15.81 -15.25 8.84
N SER A 233 -14.62 -14.64 8.76
CA SER A 233 -13.45 -15.21 8.08
C SER A 233 -13.05 -16.57 8.66
N LEU A 234 -12.96 -16.66 10.00
CA LEU A 234 -12.63 -17.92 10.68
C LEU A 234 -13.69 -19.00 10.44
N ARG A 235 -14.98 -18.63 10.47
CA ARG A 235 -16.09 -19.56 10.19
C ARG A 235 -16.02 -20.12 8.78
N LEU A 236 -15.72 -19.28 7.79
CA LEU A 236 -15.61 -19.70 6.37
C LEU A 236 -14.51 -20.74 6.15
N ILE A 237 -13.44 -20.71 6.95
CA ILE A 237 -12.35 -21.71 6.89
C ILE A 237 -12.50 -22.85 7.92
N GLY A 238 -13.68 -22.98 8.54
CA GLY A 238 -13.97 -24.05 9.51
C GLY A 238 -13.23 -23.92 10.84
N LYS A 239 -12.68 -22.74 11.17
CA LYS A 239 -12.03 -22.47 12.46
C LYS A 239 -13.02 -21.91 13.46
N THR A 240 -12.89 -22.34 14.71
CA THR A 240 -13.65 -21.81 15.84
C THR A 240 -12.74 -20.94 16.72
N SER A 241 -13.33 -19.98 17.43
CA SER A 241 -12.59 -19.11 18.34
C SER A 241 -13.44 -18.74 19.55
N ARG A 242 -12.82 -18.77 20.74
CA ARG A 242 -13.45 -18.29 21.99
C ARG A 242 -13.84 -16.83 21.89
N PHE A 243 -13.06 -16.02 21.17
CA PHE A 243 -13.38 -14.62 20.89
C PHE A 243 -14.73 -14.50 20.16
N CYS A 244 -14.94 -15.32 19.13
CA CYS A 244 -16.19 -15.28 18.36
C CYS A 244 -17.39 -15.82 19.12
N GLN A 245 -17.18 -16.82 19.97
CA GLN A 245 -18.21 -17.31 20.89
C GLN A 245 -18.63 -16.22 21.88
N ALA A 246 -17.66 -15.50 22.46
CA ALA A 246 -17.94 -14.40 23.38
C ALA A 246 -18.64 -13.23 22.68
N LEU A 247 -18.20 -12.85 21.47
CA LEU A 247 -18.81 -11.77 20.69
C LEU A 247 -20.29 -12.05 20.39
N ALA A 248 -20.63 -13.28 20.02
CA ALA A 248 -22.00 -13.69 19.75
C ALA A 248 -22.94 -13.61 20.97
N ILE A 249 -22.40 -13.77 22.18
CA ILE A 249 -23.17 -13.65 23.43
C ILE A 249 -23.44 -12.17 23.77
N CYS A 250 -22.53 -11.27 23.40
CA CYS A 250 -22.63 -9.84 23.72
C CYS A 250 -23.48 -9.02 22.72
N GLN A 251 -23.85 -9.58 21.57
CA GLN A 251 -24.74 -8.91 20.62
C GLN A 251 -26.20 -9.27 20.93
N PRO A 252 -27.09 -8.31 21.26
CA PRO A 252 -28.51 -8.61 21.43
C PRO A 252 -29.06 -9.15 20.12
N ALA A 253 -29.86 -10.22 20.20
CA ALA A 253 -30.53 -10.80 19.05
C ALA A 253 -31.25 -9.70 18.27
N ALA A 254 -30.82 -9.43 17.03
CA ALA A 254 -31.51 -8.52 16.14
C ALA A 254 -32.98 -8.95 16.07
N SER A 255 -33.87 -8.08 16.51
CA SER A 255 -35.31 -8.31 16.52
C SER A 255 -35.78 -8.69 15.12
N GLY A 256 -36.19 -9.94 14.96
CA GLY A 256 -36.94 -10.42 13.81
C GLY A 256 -38.27 -9.70 13.74
N GLY A 257 -38.32 -8.59 12.99
CA GLY A 257 -39.55 -7.96 12.57
C GLY A 257 -40.13 -8.72 11.38
N ARG A 258 -41.00 -9.69 11.66
CA ARG A 258 -42.03 -10.10 10.69
C ARG A 258 -42.98 -8.92 10.49
N GLY A 259 -43.25 -8.59 9.23
CA GLY A 259 -44.32 -7.72 8.77
C GLY A 259 -44.66 -8.12 7.35
#